data_AF-A0A7S1V6I9-F1
#
_entry.id   AF-A0A7S1V6I9-F1
#
_cell.length_a   1.000
_cell.length_b   1.000
_cell.length_c   1.000
_cell.angle_alpha   90.00
_cell.angle_beta   90.00
_cell.angle_gamma   90.00
#
_symmetry.space_group_name_H-M   'P 1'
#
loop_
_entity.id
_entity.type
_entity.pdbx_description
1 polymer ?
#
loop_
_entity_poly.entity_id
_entity_poly.type
_entity_poly.pdbx_seq_one_letter_code
_entity_poly.pdbx_strand_id
1 'polypeptide(L)'
;FDDIRAEIEAETDRLTGSNKGISNKPINLKVFSPRVISLTLVDLPGMTRVPVGDQPADIEAQIRGMIMTYISKPTTIILAVSAANQDLATSDALMLAREVDPDGHRTLGVLTKIDIMDKGTNAMDALLGKVVPLQLGFVGVVNRSQGDIDGKLTIREALKAESQFFSSHPLYRTIASRCGTPFLANTLNRILVNHIRESLPALKARISKLLNEAEAEMATYGQGLPDGAQSRGAALLSIITKFSNDFSSAVDGSLSSSLATHELYGGARINFIFQEIFARCLADANPLAGLTIDDVKTTIRNAAGLKSALFVPERSFELLAKRQIARLEQPSLQCVDLIYDELTRIVSVIDFPELARYASLRRRIVTVVT
;
A
#
# COMPACT_ATOMS: atom_id res chain seq x y z
N PHE A 1 18.20 -23.22 -32.32
CA PHE A 1 18.18 -23.63 -30.90
C PHE A 1 19.59 -23.70 -30.34
N ASP A 2 20.57 -24.14 -31.13
CA ASP A 2 21.98 -24.16 -30.71
C ASP A 2 22.49 -22.74 -30.38
N ASP A 3 22.21 -21.74 -31.22
CA ASP A 3 22.56 -20.34 -30.92
C ASP A 3 21.90 -19.81 -29.63
N ILE A 4 20.64 -20.21 -29.37
CA ILE A 4 19.92 -19.83 -28.15
C ILE A 4 20.60 -20.45 -26.93
N ARG A 5 21.02 -21.72 -27.01
CA ARG A 5 21.75 -22.38 -25.93
C ARG A 5 23.09 -21.69 -25.68
N ALA A 6 23.86 -21.43 -26.74
CA ALA A 6 25.14 -20.76 -26.64
C ALA A 6 25.02 -19.36 -26.00
N GLU A 7 23.97 -18.61 -26.34
CA GLU A 7 23.71 -17.31 -25.71
C GLU A 7 23.29 -17.44 -24.24
N ILE A 8 22.48 -18.44 -23.87
CA ILE A 8 22.13 -18.70 -22.47
C ILE A 8 23.39 -19.05 -21.65
N GLU A 9 24.27 -19.89 -22.19
CA GLU A 9 25.54 -20.26 -21.55
C GLU A 9 26.44 -19.01 -21.41
N ALA A 10 26.60 -18.23 -22.47
CA ALA A 10 27.40 -17.00 -22.46
C ALA A 10 26.88 -15.94 -21.47
N GLU A 11 25.56 -15.74 -21.41
CA GLU A 11 24.96 -14.78 -20.47
C GLU A 11 25.01 -15.30 -19.02
N THR A 12 24.90 -16.61 -18.82
CA THR A 12 25.12 -17.24 -17.50
C THR A 12 26.54 -16.96 -17.04
N ASP A 13 27.54 -17.26 -17.87
CA ASP A 13 28.96 -17.02 -17.56
C ASP A 13 29.27 -15.52 -17.34
N ARG A 14 28.60 -14.61 -18.06
CA ARG A 14 28.73 -13.16 -17.84
C ARG A 14 28.21 -12.73 -16.46
N LEU A 15 27.16 -13.38 -15.96
CA LEU A 15 26.52 -13.04 -14.68
C LEU A 15 27.17 -13.71 -13.48
N THR A 16 27.67 -14.95 -13.63
CA THR A 16 28.16 -15.79 -12.52
C THR A 16 29.68 -16.02 -12.55
N GLY A 17 30.35 -15.65 -13.64
CA GLY A 17 31.74 -16.00 -13.90
C GLY A 17 31.89 -17.45 -14.37
N SER A 18 33.07 -17.81 -14.86
CA SER A 18 33.34 -19.12 -15.47
C SER A 18 33.52 -20.29 -14.48
N ASN A 19 33.38 -20.06 -13.16
CA ASN A 19 33.72 -21.04 -12.13
C ASN A 19 32.55 -21.44 -11.21
N LYS A 20 31.40 -21.75 -11.82
CA LYS A 20 30.20 -22.35 -11.16
C LYS A 20 29.53 -21.49 -10.08
N GLY A 21 29.68 -20.16 -10.15
CA GLY A 21 28.92 -19.23 -9.32
C GLY A 21 27.42 -19.28 -9.59
N ILE A 22 26.62 -18.73 -8.69
CA ILE A 22 25.17 -18.54 -8.88
C ILE A 22 24.81 -17.06 -8.80
N SER A 23 23.72 -16.68 -9.47
CA SER A 23 23.21 -15.31 -9.46
C SER A 23 21.69 -15.31 -9.31
N ASN A 24 21.17 -14.37 -8.52
CA ASN A 24 19.74 -14.16 -8.33
C ASN A 24 19.09 -13.37 -9.49
N LYS A 25 19.86 -12.97 -10.50
CA LYS A 25 19.34 -12.26 -11.68
C LYS A 25 18.82 -13.28 -12.71
N PRO A 26 17.51 -13.28 -13.02
CA PRO A 26 16.95 -14.23 -13.98
C PRO A 26 17.27 -13.84 -15.42
N ILE A 27 17.49 -14.85 -16.27
CA ILE A 27 17.57 -14.69 -17.72
C ILE A 27 16.17 -14.84 -18.30
N ASN A 28 15.68 -13.81 -19.00
CA ASN A 28 14.34 -13.81 -19.60
C ASN A 28 14.38 -14.26 -21.06
N LEU A 29 13.94 -15.49 -21.33
CA LEU A 29 13.82 -16.02 -22.69
C LEU A 29 12.37 -16.01 -23.16
N LYS A 30 12.11 -15.45 -24.35
CA LYS A 30 10.81 -15.54 -25.04
C LYS A 30 10.95 -16.38 -26.30
N VAL A 31 10.28 -17.52 -26.34
CA VAL A 31 10.24 -18.41 -27.50
C VAL A 31 8.89 -18.31 -28.19
N PHE A 32 8.90 -17.96 -29.48
CA PHE A 32 7.68 -17.86 -30.29
C PHE A 32 7.61 -19.07 -31.23
N SER A 33 6.48 -19.79 -31.20
CA SER A 33 6.23 -20.89 -32.13
C SER A 33 4.72 -21.12 -32.29
N PRO A 34 4.24 -21.44 -33.51
CA PRO A 34 2.83 -21.79 -33.72
C PRO A 34 2.46 -23.16 -33.13
N ARG A 35 3.43 -23.92 -32.61
CA ARG A 35 3.25 -25.29 -32.09
C ARG A 35 3.42 -25.38 -30.57
N VAL A 36 3.55 -24.26 -29.87
CA VAL A 36 3.70 -24.22 -28.41
C VAL A 36 2.55 -23.45 -27.79
N ILE A 37 2.23 -23.80 -26.55
CA ILE A 37 1.26 -23.06 -25.74
C ILE A 37 1.95 -21.86 -25.06
N SER A 38 1.17 -20.85 -24.71
CA SER A 38 1.65 -19.75 -23.86
C SER A 38 1.83 -20.25 -22.43
N LEU A 39 3.06 -20.63 -22.08
CA LEU A 39 3.44 -21.10 -20.75
C LEU A 39 4.65 -20.29 -20.28
N THR A 40 4.61 -19.81 -19.05
CA THR A 40 5.79 -19.26 -18.38
C THR A 40 6.40 -20.36 -17.54
N LEU A 41 7.64 -20.73 -17.85
CA LEU A 41 8.43 -21.67 -17.07
C LEU A 41 9.56 -20.90 -16.38
N VAL A 42 9.85 -21.29 -15.15
CA VAL A 42 11.03 -20.83 -14.42
C VAL A 42 11.88 -22.05 -14.20
N ASP A 43 13.06 -22.07 -14.83
CA ASP A 43 14.07 -23.07 -14.55
C ASP A 43 14.92 -22.60 -13.36
N LEU A 44 15.07 -23.46 -12.37
CA LEU A 44 15.74 -23.14 -11.11
C LEU A 44 16.99 -24.01 -10.98
N PRO A 45 18.08 -23.50 -10.39
CA PRO A 45 19.29 -24.28 -10.17
C PRO A 45 18.99 -25.53 -9.34
N GLY A 46 19.64 -26.64 -9.70
CA GLY A 46 19.55 -27.89 -8.93
C GLY A 46 20.18 -27.74 -7.55
N MET A 47 19.60 -28.42 -6.55
CA MET A 47 20.15 -28.44 -5.20
C MET A 47 21.55 -29.07 -5.17
N THR A 48 22.51 -28.38 -4.55
CA THR A 48 23.87 -28.87 -4.32
C THR A 48 24.18 -28.86 -2.83
N ARG A 49 24.48 -30.02 -2.25
CA ARG A 49 24.81 -30.17 -0.82
C ARG A 49 26.27 -29.89 -0.47
N VAL A 50 27.16 -29.92 -1.46
CA VAL A 50 28.61 -29.70 -1.27
C VAL A 50 29.06 -28.60 -2.23
N PRO A 51 29.69 -27.53 -1.75
CA PRO A 51 30.23 -26.48 -2.61
C PRO A 51 31.33 -27.04 -3.51
N VAL A 52 31.30 -26.69 -4.80
CA VAL A 52 32.30 -27.09 -5.79
C VAL A 52 32.88 -25.86 -6.49
N GLY A 53 34.20 -25.86 -6.74
CA GLY A 53 34.87 -24.72 -7.38
C GLY A 53 34.93 -23.50 -6.45
N ASP A 54 34.56 -22.33 -6.96
CA ASP A 54 34.55 -21.05 -6.20
C ASP A 54 33.21 -20.79 -5.48
N GLN A 55 32.37 -21.82 -5.34
CA GLN A 55 31.09 -21.68 -4.63
C GLN A 55 31.30 -21.39 -3.14
N PRO A 56 30.55 -20.45 -2.56
CA PRO A 56 30.67 -20.14 -1.14
C PRO A 56 30.10 -21.27 -0.28
N ALA A 57 30.53 -21.34 0.99
CA ALA A 57 30.12 -22.41 1.91
C ALA A 57 28.59 -22.45 2.18
N ASP A 58 27.89 -21.34 1.94
CA ASP A 58 26.45 -21.17 2.10
C ASP A 58 25.65 -21.37 0.79
N ILE A 59 26.27 -21.93 -0.26
CA ILE A 59 25.64 -22.11 -1.58
C ILE A 59 24.28 -22.83 -1.50
N GLU A 60 24.16 -23.85 -0.65
CA GLU A 60 22.92 -24.59 -0.44
C GLU A 60 21.80 -23.67 0.07
N ALA A 61 22.10 -22.82 1.05
CA ALA A 61 21.16 -21.88 1.62
C ALA A 61 20.74 -20.81 0.59
N GLN A 62 21.67 -20.36 -0.25
CA GLN A 62 21.37 -19.40 -1.31
C GLN A 62 20.47 -20.00 -2.40
N ILE A 63 20.79 -21.20 -2.89
CA ILE A 63 19.94 -21.92 -3.88
C ILE A 63 18.55 -22.16 -3.30
N ARG A 64 18.48 -22.63 -2.05
CA ARG A 64 17.21 -22.84 -1.35
C ARG A 64 16.41 -21.55 -1.22
N GLY A 65 17.04 -20.43 -0.85
CA GLY A 65 16.40 -19.12 -0.77
C GLY A 65 15.87 -18.63 -2.12
N MET A 66 16.62 -18.88 -3.20
CA MET A 66 16.19 -18.59 -4.56
C MET A 66 14.96 -19.41 -4.94
N ILE A 67 14.98 -20.73 -4.71
CA ILE A 67 13.85 -21.62 -4.98
C ILE A 67 12.60 -21.17 -4.21
N MET A 68 12.73 -20.93 -2.90
CA MET A 68 11.64 -20.50 -2.02
C MET A 68 10.96 -19.21 -2.51
N THR A 69 11.73 -18.26 -3.06
CA THR A 69 11.19 -17.01 -3.62
C THR A 69 10.15 -17.26 -4.74
N TYR A 70 10.25 -18.38 -5.46
CA TYR A 70 9.30 -18.78 -6.50
C TYR A 70 8.23 -19.72 -5.99
N ILE A 71 8.60 -20.76 -5.24
CA ILE A 71 7.67 -21.84 -4.85
C ILE A 71 6.77 -21.46 -3.67
N SER A 72 7.15 -20.49 -2.82
CA SER A 72 6.31 -20.01 -1.71
C SER A 72 5.08 -19.22 -2.17
N LYS A 73 5.06 -18.76 -3.43
CA LYS A 73 3.89 -18.07 -3.99
C LYS A 73 2.78 -19.11 -4.26
N PRO A 74 1.57 -18.94 -3.69
CA PRO A 74 0.47 -19.90 -3.89
C PRO A 74 -0.01 -19.96 -5.34
N THR A 75 0.27 -18.90 -6.12
CA THR A 75 -0.04 -18.84 -7.55
C THR A 75 0.95 -19.60 -8.43
N THR A 76 1.92 -20.33 -7.87
CA THR A 76 2.92 -21.09 -8.63
C THR A 76 2.59 -22.59 -8.61
N ILE A 77 2.62 -23.23 -9.78
CA ILE A 77 2.59 -24.70 -9.90
C ILE A 77 4.01 -25.22 -9.75
N ILE A 78 4.22 -26.20 -8.86
CA ILE A 78 5.52 -26.80 -8.60
C ILE A 78 5.67 -28.07 -9.44
N LEU A 79 6.73 -28.14 -10.24
CA LEU A 79 7.11 -29.34 -10.95
C LEU A 79 8.25 -30.05 -10.22
N ALA A 80 7.91 -31.04 -9.40
CA ALA A 80 8.89 -31.79 -8.62
C ALA A 80 9.53 -32.89 -9.47
N VAL A 81 10.64 -32.57 -10.13
CA VAL A 81 11.38 -33.49 -10.98
C VAL A 81 12.30 -34.37 -10.12
N SER A 82 12.19 -35.69 -10.26
CA SER A 82 13.04 -36.67 -9.57
C SER A 82 13.48 -37.77 -10.53
N ALA A 83 14.66 -38.34 -10.31
CA ALA A 83 15.13 -39.49 -11.09
C ALA A 83 14.54 -40.79 -10.51
N ALA A 84 14.05 -41.67 -11.37
CA ALA A 84 13.37 -42.90 -10.96
C ALA A 84 14.33 -43.96 -10.37
N ASN A 85 15.63 -43.83 -10.63
CA ASN A 85 16.67 -44.69 -10.07
C ASN A 85 17.13 -44.25 -8.67
N GLN A 86 16.54 -43.19 -8.11
CA GLN A 86 16.80 -42.71 -6.75
C GLN A 86 15.56 -42.92 -5.88
N ASP A 87 15.76 -43.05 -4.58
CA ASP A 87 14.64 -43.16 -3.64
C ASP A 87 13.88 -41.83 -3.55
N LEU A 88 12.59 -41.89 -3.89
CA LEU A 88 11.69 -40.75 -3.91
C LEU A 88 11.56 -40.09 -2.53
N ALA A 89 11.68 -40.88 -1.45
CA ALA A 89 11.61 -40.36 -0.09
C ALA A 89 12.76 -39.40 0.26
N THR A 90 13.87 -39.45 -0.49
CA THR A 90 15.05 -38.59 -0.31
C THR A 90 15.13 -37.43 -1.30
N SER A 91 14.07 -37.23 -2.11
CA SER A 91 14.04 -36.19 -3.14
C SER A 91 13.98 -34.79 -2.52
N ASP A 92 15.05 -34.01 -2.73
CA ASP A 92 15.12 -32.61 -2.30
C ASP A 92 13.98 -31.77 -2.91
N ALA A 93 13.59 -32.05 -4.16
CA ALA A 93 12.51 -31.35 -4.84
C ALA A 93 11.15 -31.57 -4.15
N LEU A 94 10.86 -32.80 -3.72
CA LEU A 94 9.63 -33.11 -3.00
C LEU A 94 9.65 -32.61 -1.56
N MET A 95 10.81 -32.63 -0.90
CA MET A 95 10.97 -32.04 0.43
C MET A 95 10.67 -30.55 0.41
N LEU A 96 11.28 -29.80 -0.52
CA LEU A 96 11.03 -28.37 -0.69
C LEU A 96 9.57 -28.07 -1.05
N ALA A 97 8.97 -28.88 -1.92
CA ALA A 97 7.57 -28.72 -2.29
C ALA A 97 6.63 -28.90 -1.07
N ARG A 98 6.88 -29.92 -0.23
CA ARG A 98 6.06 -30.20 0.96
C ARG A 98 6.10 -29.09 2.01
N GLU A 99 7.19 -28.33 2.10
CA GLU A 99 7.26 -27.21 3.03
C GLU A 99 6.29 -26.07 2.67
N VAL A 100 5.99 -25.90 1.38
CA VAL A 100 5.13 -24.81 0.87
C VAL A 100 3.78 -25.29 0.31
N ASP A 101 3.61 -26.60 0.14
CA ASP A 101 2.42 -27.29 -0.35
C ASP A 101 2.31 -28.69 0.31
N PRO A 102 2.05 -28.75 1.63
CA PRO A 102 2.06 -30.01 2.39
C PRO A 102 1.02 -31.02 1.90
N ASP A 103 -0.12 -30.53 1.42
CA ASP A 103 -1.21 -31.34 0.89
C ASP A 103 -1.06 -31.70 -0.60
N GLY A 104 -0.07 -31.10 -1.29
CA GLY A 104 0.25 -31.40 -2.69
C GLY A 104 -0.81 -30.94 -3.71
N HIS A 105 -1.53 -29.85 -3.44
CA HIS A 105 -2.60 -29.34 -4.32
C HIS A 105 -2.08 -28.76 -5.63
N ARG A 106 -0.86 -28.18 -5.60
CA ARG A 106 -0.24 -27.46 -6.73
C ARG A 106 1.11 -28.05 -7.11
N THR A 107 1.42 -29.26 -6.64
CA THR A 107 2.67 -29.97 -6.91
C THR A 107 2.43 -31.18 -7.81
N LEU A 108 3.07 -31.19 -8.98
CA LEU A 108 3.08 -32.31 -9.91
C LEU A 108 4.43 -33.03 -9.83
N GLY A 109 4.40 -34.34 -9.58
CA GLY A 109 5.59 -35.17 -9.59
C GLY A 109 5.98 -35.59 -11.00
N VAL A 110 7.26 -35.46 -11.36
CA VAL A 110 7.78 -35.95 -12.63
C VAL A 110 8.93 -36.91 -12.37
N LEU A 111 8.77 -38.16 -12.83
CA LEU A 111 9.81 -39.18 -12.73
C LEU A 111 10.55 -39.28 -14.06
N THR A 112 11.83 -38.97 -14.04
CA THR A 112 12.74 -39.06 -15.20
C THR A 112 13.61 -40.31 -15.09
N LYS A 113 14.33 -40.69 -16.16
CA LYS A 113 15.28 -41.82 -16.16
C LYS A 113 14.64 -43.17 -15.78
N ILE A 114 13.36 -43.38 -16.12
CA ILE A 114 12.62 -44.62 -15.84
C ILE A 114 13.19 -45.82 -16.60
N ASP A 115 13.88 -45.55 -17.71
CA ASP A 115 14.57 -46.51 -18.55
C ASP A 115 15.85 -47.10 -17.92
N ILE A 116 16.48 -46.38 -16.98
CA ILE A 116 17.76 -46.77 -16.35
C ILE A 116 17.57 -47.15 -14.87
N MET A 117 16.46 -47.81 -14.56
CA MET A 117 16.22 -48.37 -13.23
C MET A 117 16.97 -49.68 -13.02
N ASP A 118 17.31 -49.98 -11.77
CA ASP A 118 17.99 -51.22 -11.42
C ASP A 118 17.13 -52.43 -11.76
N LYS A 119 17.76 -53.47 -12.32
CA LYS A 119 17.06 -54.69 -12.73
C LYS A 119 16.32 -55.31 -11.54
N GLY A 120 15.02 -55.55 -11.72
CA GLY A 120 14.13 -56.08 -10.68
C GLY A 120 13.37 -55.00 -9.88
N THR A 121 13.71 -53.73 -10.06
CA THR A 121 12.96 -52.59 -9.49
C THR A 121 12.02 -51.97 -10.53
N ASN A 122 11.02 -51.22 -10.07
CA ASN A 122 10.12 -50.45 -10.94
C ASN A 122 9.55 -49.24 -10.20
N ALA A 123 9.13 -48.23 -10.95
CA ALA A 123 8.56 -46.99 -10.43
C ALA A 123 7.03 -47.01 -10.37
N MET A 124 6.38 -48.19 -10.47
CA MET A 124 4.92 -48.27 -10.58
C MET A 124 4.22 -47.69 -9.35
N ASP A 125 4.68 -48.04 -8.15
CA ASP A 125 4.06 -47.54 -6.91
C ASP A 125 4.25 -46.03 -6.73
N ALA A 126 5.37 -45.48 -7.21
CA ALA A 126 5.61 -44.04 -7.25
C ALA A 126 4.68 -43.35 -8.27
N LEU A 127 4.56 -43.89 -9.48
CA LEU A 127 3.67 -43.36 -10.54
C LEU A 127 2.18 -43.42 -10.16
N LEU A 128 1.79 -44.42 -9.36
CA LEU A 128 0.43 -44.54 -8.81
C LEU A 128 0.21 -43.68 -7.56
N GLY A 129 1.23 -42.95 -7.09
CA GLY A 129 1.13 -42.07 -5.91
C GLY A 129 1.03 -42.81 -4.57
N LYS A 130 1.44 -44.09 -4.50
CA LYS A 130 1.40 -44.88 -3.26
C LYS A 130 2.55 -44.54 -2.30
N VAL A 131 3.68 -44.06 -2.83
CA VAL A 131 4.87 -43.72 -2.03
C VAL A 131 4.74 -42.32 -1.44
N VAL A 132 4.52 -41.33 -2.30
CA VAL A 132 4.25 -39.93 -1.91
C VAL A 132 2.92 -39.53 -2.55
N PRO A 133 1.88 -39.22 -1.78
CA PRO A 133 0.62 -38.77 -2.34
C PRO A 133 0.72 -37.30 -2.79
N LEU A 134 0.37 -37.03 -4.05
CA LEU A 134 0.22 -35.68 -4.62
C LEU A 134 -1.13 -35.59 -5.34
N GLN A 135 -1.87 -34.48 -5.19
CA GLN A 135 -3.20 -34.32 -5.80
C GLN A 135 -3.13 -34.25 -7.33
N LEU A 136 -2.05 -33.67 -7.87
CA LEU A 136 -1.82 -33.62 -9.32
C LEU A 136 -1.20 -34.92 -9.87
N GLY A 137 -0.79 -35.84 -8.99
CA GLY A 137 -0.23 -37.14 -9.33
C GLY A 137 1.23 -37.11 -9.80
N PHE A 138 1.64 -38.21 -10.42
CA PHE A 138 2.98 -38.40 -10.98
C PHE A 138 2.90 -38.71 -12.47
N VAL A 139 3.86 -38.20 -13.24
CA VAL A 139 4.03 -38.52 -14.67
C VAL A 139 5.45 -39.01 -14.91
N GLY A 140 5.55 -40.17 -15.54
CA GLY A 140 6.83 -40.74 -15.95
C GLY A 140 7.24 -40.27 -17.33
N VAL A 141 8.50 -39.90 -17.51
CA VAL A 141 9.07 -39.48 -18.81
C VAL A 141 10.40 -40.17 -19.07
N VAL A 142 10.67 -40.41 -20.36
CA VAL A 142 11.96 -40.92 -20.84
C VAL A 142 12.58 -39.86 -21.74
N ASN A 143 13.74 -39.37 -21.33
CA ASN A 143 14.48 -38.32 -22.02
C ASN A 143 15.62 -38.93 -22.85
N ARG A 144 16.24 -38.10 -23.70
CA ARG A 144 17.47 -38.47 -24.41
C ARG A 144 18.60 -38.76 -23.44
N SER A 145 19.33 -39.85 -23.65
CA SER A 145 20.58 -40.15 -22.95
C SER A 145 21.70 -39.23 -23.44
N GLN A 146 22.84 -39.22 -22.73
CA GLN A 146 24.01 -38.47 -23.20
C GLN A 146 24.49 -38.95 -24.58
N GLY A 147 24.45 -40.27 -24.82
CA GLY A 147 24.79 -40.84 -26.13
C GLY A 147 23.83 -40.40 -27.25
N ASP A 148 22.54 -40.23 -26.94
CA ASP A 148 21.56 -39.70 -27.91
C ASP A 148 21.79 -38.22 -28.22
N ILE A 149 22.26 -37.45 -27.23
CA ILE A 149 22.60 -36.04 -27.40
C ILE A 149 23.84 -35.91 -28.29
N ASP A 150 24.88 -36.68 -27.99
CA ASP A 150 26.13 -36.70 -28.76
C ASP A 150 25.88 -37.20 -30.20
N GLY A 151 24.99 -38.20 -30.34
CA GLY A 151 24.51 -38.72 -31.62
C GLY A 151 23.49 -37.84 -32.34
N LYS A 152 23.12 -36.67 -31.79
CA LYS A 152 22.16 -35.70 -32.36
C LYS A 152 20.78 -36.29 -32.69
N LEU A 153 20.29 -37.23 -31.87
CA LEU A 153 18.95 -37.81 -32.03
C LEU A 153 17.88 -36.71 -32.02
N THR A 154 16.98 -36.76 -33.01
CA THR A 154 15.95 -35.73 -33.13
C THR A 154 14.88 -35.87 -32.04
N ILE A 155 14.22 -34.77 -31.68
CA ILE A 155 13.14 -34.77 -30.68
C ILE A 155 11.99 -35.70 -31.11
N ARG A 156 11.69 -35.78 -32.41
CA ARG A 156 10.62 -36.65 -32.95
C ARG A 156 10.94 -38.13 -32.75
N GLU A 157 12.19 -38.52 -32.95
CA GLU A 157 12.64 -39.90 -32.73
C GLU A 157 12.64 -40.25 -31.25
N ALA A 158 13.10 -39.34 -30.39
CA ALA A 158 13.07 -39.52 -28.94
C ALA A 158 11.63 -39.73 -28.41
N LEU A 159 10.67 -38.92 -28.87
CA LEU A 159 9.25 -39.09 -28.49
C LEU A 159 8.67 -40.42 -28.99
N LYS A 160 9.09 -40.90 -30.16
CA LYS A 160 8.67 -42.21 -30.69
C LYS A 160 9.26 -43.34 -29.85
N ALA A 161 10.53 -43.24 -29.48
CA ALA A 161 11.21 -44.20 -28.60
C ALA A 161 10.57 -44.23 -27.20
N GLU A 162 10.24 -43.08 -26.62
CA GLU A 162 9.50 -42.98 -25.35
C GLU A 162 8.15 -43.68 -25.44
N SER A 163 7.37 -43.41 -26.49
CA SER A 163 6.07 -44.06 -26.69
C SER A 163 6.20 -45.58 -26.84
N GLN A 164 7.22 -46.05 -27.55
CA GLN A 164 7.52 -47.47 -27.72
C GLN A 164 7.96 -48.11 -26.38
N PHE A 165 8.77 -47.43 -25.59
CA PHE A 165 9.19 -47.90 -24.26
C PHE A 165 7.98 -48.17 -23.38
N PHE A 166 7.10 -47.18 -23.17
CA PHE A 166 5.94 -47.36 -22.31
C PHE A 166 4.95 -48.41 -22.86
N SER A 167 4.81 -48.52 -24.19
CA SER A 167 3.87 -49.47 -24.81
C SER A 167 4.37 -50.92 -24.78
N SER A 168 5.69 -51.13 -24.85
CA SER A 168 6.31 -52.45 -24.87
C SER A 168 6.71 -52.97 -23.49
N HIS A 169 6.90 -52.09 -22.51
CA HIS A 169 7.34 -52.49 -21.17
C HIS A 169 6.27 -53.29 -20.42
N PRO A 170 6.57 -54.51 -19.92
CA PRO A 170 5.58 -55.40 -19.30
C PRO A 170 4.79 -54.78 -18.14
N LEU A 171 5.45 -53.96 -17.31
CA LEU A 171 4.84 -53.33 -16.13
C LEU A 171 4.13 -52.00 -16.44
N TYR A 172 4.65 -51.21 -17.39
CA TYR A 172 4.17 -49.83 -17.61
C TYR A 172 3.13 -49.74 -18.73
N ARG A 173 2.94 -50.80 -19.52
CA ARG A 173 1.94 -50.84 -20.60
C ARG A 173 0.52 -50.49 -20.13
N THR A 174 0.16 -50.85 -18.90
CA THR A 174 -1.14 -50.54 -18.31
C THR A 174 -1.35 -49.05 -18.03
N ILE A 175 -0.26 -48.31 -17.76
CA ILE A 175 -0.26 -46.86 -17.47
C ILE A 175 0.35 -46.03 -18.61
N ALA A 176 0.64 -46.64 -19.75
CA ALA A 176 1.28 -45.98 -20.89
C ALA A 176 0.50 -44.74 -21.38
N SER A 177 -0.84 -44.76 -21.25
CA SER A 177 -1.70 -43.61 -21.58
C SER A 177 -1.59 -42.42 -20.63
N ARG A 178 -1.01 -42.62 -19.44
CA ARG A 178 -0.77 -41.60 -18.39
C ARG A 178 0.70 -41.24 -18.23
N CYS A 179 1.55 -41.72 -19.13
CA CYS A 179 2.98 -41.48 -19.12
C CYS A 179 3.43 -40.84 -20.43
N GLY A 180 4.66 -40.33 -20.42
CA GLY A 180 5.33 -39.74 -21.56
C GLY A 180 5.21 -38.22 -21.62
N THR A 181 6.16 -37.62 -22.33
CA THR A 181 6.26 -36.18 -22.54
C THR A 181 4.99 -35.56 -23.16
N PRO A 182 4.31 -36.18 -24.15
CA PRO A 182 3.06 -35.64 -24.68
C PRO A 182 1.93 -35.57 -23.65
N PHE A 183 1.82 -36.58 -22.79
CA PHE A 183 0.82 -36.59 -21.71
C PHE A 183 1.16 -35.53 -20.65
N LEU A 184 2.43 -35.38 -20.29
CA LEU A 184 2.90 -34.34 -19.37
C LEU A 184 2.55 -32.94 -19.90
N ALA A 185 2.84 -32.65 -21.17
CA ALA A 185 2.56 -31.34 -21.77
C ALA A 185 1.06 -31.00 -21.74
N ASN A 186 0.19 -31.94 -22.11
CA ASN A 186 -1.27 -31.75 -22.06
C ASN A 186 -1.78 -31.59 -20.62
N THR A 187 -1.22 -32.35 -19.68
CA THR A 187 -1.58 -32.28 -18.26
C THR A 187 -1.18 -30.94 -17.65
N LEU A 188 0.05 -30.47 -17.91
CA LEU A 188 0.52 -29.15 -17.49
C LEU A 188 -0.34 -28.03 -18.05
N ASN A 189 -0.71 -28.10 -19.33
CA ASN A 189 -1.61 -27.11 -19.93
C ASN A 189 -2.96 -27.03 -19.21
N ARG A 190 -3.57 -28.20 -18.94
CA ARG A 190 -4.85 -28.26 -18.22
C ARG A 190 -4.74 -27.70 -16.80
N ILE A 191 -3.69 -28.09 -16.07
CA ILE A 191 -3.43 -27.60 -14.71
C ILE A 191 -3.23 -26.08 -14.74
N LEU A 192 -2.42 -25.56 -15.66
CA LEU A 192 -2.17 -24.12 -15.80
C LEU A 192 -3.48 -23.34 -16.06
N VAL A 193 -4.29 -23.79 -17.01
CA VAL A 193 -5.55 -23.11 -17.36
C VAL A 193 -6.52 -23.10 -16.17
N ASN A 194 -6.64 -24.21 -15.45
CA ASN A 194 -7.50 -24.28 -14.26
C ASN A 194 -6.96 -23.39 -13.14
N HIS A 195 -5.65 -23.44 -12.90
CA HIS A 195 -4.99 -22.63 -11.87
C HIS A 195 -5.11 -21.12 -12.14
N ILE A 196 -4.99 -20.70 -13.41
CA ILE A 196 -5.27 -19.31 -13.82
C ILE A 196 -6.72 -18.95 -13.52
N ARG A 197 -7.68 -19.80 -13.88
CA ARG A 197 -9.11 -19.56 -13.63
C ARG A 197 -9.42 -19.40 -12.14
N GLU A 198 -8.83 -20.21 -11.29
CA GLU A 198 -9.01 -20.17 -9.83
C GLU A 198 -8.31 -18.96 -9.19
N SER A 199 -7.16 -18.55 -9.72
CA SER A 199 -6.38 -17.41 -9.20
C SER A 199 -6.92 -16.04 -9.64
N LEU A 200 -7.66 -15.96 -10.76
CA LEU A 200 -8.15 -14.72 -11.35
C LEU A 200 -9.06 -13.88 -10.43
N PRO A 201 -10.05 -14.45 -9.70
CA PRO A 201 -10.91 -13.68 -8.80
C PRO A 201 -10.14 -12.98 -7.69
N ALA A 202 -9.21 -13.70 -7.03
CA ALA A 202 -8.38 -13.15 -5.98
C ALA A 202 -7.44 -12.06 -6.51
N LEU A 203 -6.86 -12.26 -7.70
CA LEU A 203 -6.04 -11.24 -8.36
C LEU A 203 -6.85 -9.98 -8.67
N LYS A 204 -8.06 -10.12 -9.21
CA LYS A 204 -8.97 -9.00 -9.50
C LYS A 204 -9.29 -8.23 -8.21
N ALA A 205 -9.66 -8.92 -7.14
CA ALA A 205 -9.95 -8.30 -5.85
C ALA A 205 -8.74 -7.51 -5.30
N ARG A 206 -7.53 -8.08 -5.42
CA ARG A 206 -6.29 -7.41 -5.00
C ARG A 206 -6.01 -6.15 -5.83
N ILE A 207 -6.19 -6.20 -7.15
CA ILE A 207 -6.02 -5.04 -8.03
C ILE A 207 -7.05 -3.95 -7.68
N SER A 208 -8.31 -4.31 -7.50
CA SER A 208 -9.36 -3.36 -7.11
C SER A 208 -9.07 -2.71 -5.75
N LYS A 209 -8.55 -3.47 -4.78
CA LYS A 209 -8.12 -2.92 -3.49
C LYS A 209 -6.99 -1.89 -3.66
N LEU A 210 -5.93 -2.26 -4.38
CA LEU A 210 -4.79 -1.36 -4.64
C LEU A 210 -5.21 -0.11 -5.42
N LEU A 211 -6.16 -0.25 -6.36
CA LEU A 211 -6.73 0.88 -7.08
C LEU A 211 -7.47 1.82 -6.13
N ASN A 212 -8.34 1.29 -5.27
CA ASN A 212 -9.08 2.11 -4.31
C ASN A 212 -8.14 2.81 -3.32
N GLU A 213 -7.08 2.15 -2.87
CA GLU A 213 -6.06 2.75 -2.00
C GLU A 213 -5.33 3.89 -2.72
N ALA A 214 -4.91 3.67 -3.97
CA ALA A 214 -4.26 4.69 -4.79
C ALA A 214 -5.19 5.86 -5.12
N GLU A 215 -6.48 5.61 -5.39
CA GLU A 215 -7.48 6.64 -5.63
C GLU A 215 -7.77 7.46 -4.36
N ALA A 216 -7.85 6.81 -3.20
CA ALA A 216 -8.00 7.48 -1.91
C ALA A 216 -6.78 8.36 -1.60
N GLU A 217 -5.56 7.86 -1.84
CA GLU A 217 -4.33 8.64 -1.71
C GLU A 217 -4.34 9.82 -2.69
N MET A 218 -4.69 9.59 -3.96
CA MET A 218 -4.78 10.63 -4.99
C MET A 218 -5.76 11.74 -4.61
N ALA A 219 -6.89 11.39 -3.99
CA ALA A 219 -7.86 12.36 -3.50
C ALA A 219 -7.27 13.29 -2.43
N THR A 220 -6.32 12.82 -1.61
CA THR A 220 -5.64 13.68 -0.61
C THR A 220 -4.75 14.74 -1.24
N TYR A 221 -4.19 14.48 -2.42
CA TYR A 221 -3.38 15.45 -3.16
C TYR A 221 -4.21 16.53 -3.86
N GLY A 222 -5.54 16.37 -3.95
CA GLY A 222 -6.46 17.31 -4.60
C GLY A 222 -6.26 17.41 -6.12
N GLN A 223 -6.94 18.37 -6.75
CA GLN A 223 -6.86 18.55 -8.21
C GLN A 223 -5.53 19.21 -8.61
N GLY A 224 -4.92 18.73 -9.70
CA GLY A 224 -3.73 19.34 -10.29
C GLY A 224 -3.99 20.79 -10.72
N LEU A 225 -2.93 21.61 -10.75
CA LEU A 225 -3.02 22.96 -11.31
C LEU A 225 -3.34 22.84 -12.80
N PRO A 226 -4.46 23.42 -13.25
CA PRO A 226 -4.78 23.38 -14.67
C PRO A 226 -3.79 24.23 -15.47
N ASP A 227 -3.40 23.73 -16.64
CA ASP A 227 -2.43 24.39 -17.51
C ASP A 227 -2.98 25.73 -18.02
N GLY A 228 -2.13 26.77 -17.98
CA GLY A 228 -2.46 28.12 -18.44
C GLY A 228 -2.63 29.15 -17.31
N ALA A 229 -2.27 30.40 -17.59
CA ALA A 229 -2.32 31.49 -16.60
C ALA A 229 -3.75 31.80 -16.10
N GLN A 230 -4.75 31.73 -16.98
CA GLN A 230 -6.16 31.97 -16.64
C GLN A 230 -6.72 30.89 -15.69
N SER A 231 -6.31 29.65 -15.89
CA SER A 231 -6.80 28.51 -15.11
C SER A 231 -6.22 28.49 -13.68
N ARG A 232 -4.96 28.94 -13.52
CA ARG A 232 -4.35 29.19 -12.20
C ARG A 232 -5.07 30.31 -11.43
N GLY A 233 -5.53 31.35 -12.12
CA GLY A 233 -6.34 32.42 -11.51
C GLY A 233 -7.68 31.90 -10.97
N ALA A 234 -8.36 31.05 -11.74
CA ALA A 234 -9.60 30.40 -11.30
C ALA A 234 -9.39 29.48 -10.08
N ALA A 235 -8.30 28.70 -10.06
CA ALA A 235 -7.96 27.86 -8.91
C ALA A 235 -7.68 28.70 -7.65
N LEU A 236 -6.95 29.81 -7.77
CA LEU A 236 -6.71 30.73 -6.68
C LEU A 236 -8.02 31.34 -6.14
N LEU A 237 -8.90 31.80 -7.04
CA LEU A 237 -10.22 32.34 -6.66
C LEU A 237 -11.08 31.29 -5.96
N SER A 238 -11.02 30.02 -6.41
CA SER A 238 -11.72 28.92 -5.75
C SER A 238 -11.22 28.70 -4.32
N ILE A 239 -9.90 28.69 -4.11
CA ILE A 239 -9.29 28.55 -2.77
C ILE A 239 -9.68 29.72 -1.86
N ILE A 240 -9.61 30.96 -2.35
CA ILE A 240 -9.97 32.15 -1.57
C ILE A 240 -11.47 32.16 -1.25
N THR A 241 -12.32 31.84 -2.22
CA THR A 241 -13.77 31.74 -2.01
C THR A 241 -14.11 30.67 -0.99
N LYS A 242 -13.48 29.50 -1.05
CA LYS A 242 -13.65 28.43 -0.07
C LYS A 242 -13.23 28.87 1.33
N PHE A 243 -12.06 29.49 1.47
CA PHE A 243 -11.59 30.06 2.74
C PHE A 243 -12.58 31.10 3.30
N SER A 244 -13.08 32.01 2.45
CA SER A 244 -14.06 33.02 2.87
C SER A 244 -15.38 32.39 3.31
N ASN A 245 -15.85 31.36 2.61
CA ASN A 245 -17.08 30.66 2.96
C ASN A 245 -16.91 29.89 4.28
N ASP A 246 -15.77 29.23 4.49
CA ASP A 246 -15.47 28.49 5.73
C ASP A 246 -15.35 29.44 6.93
N PHE A 247 -14.75 30.62 6.73
CA PHE A 247 -14.68 31.67 7.74
C PHE A 247 -16.07 32.20 8.10
N SER A 248 -16.88 32.59 7.11
CA SER A 248 -18.26 33.03 7.37
C SER A 248 -19.07 31.93 8.05
N SER A 249 -18.93 30.67 7.61
CA SER A 249 -19.62 29.53 8.21
C SER A 249 -19.21 29.26 9.66
N ALA A 250 -17.96 29.50 10.02
CA ALA A 250 -17.49 29.41 11.40
C ALA A 250 -18.09 30.50 12.29
N VAL A 251 -18.25 31.73 11.75
CA VAL A 251 -18.88 32.85 12.45
C VAL A 251 -20.40 32.65 12.54
N ASP A 252 -21.05 32.13 11.51
CA ASP A 252 -22.50 31.87 11.48
C ASP A 252 -22.89 30.60 12.26
N GLY A 253 -21.91 29.76 12.64
CA GLY A 253 -22.13 28.53 13.38
C GLY A 253 -22.64 27.36 12.54
N SER A 254 -22.52 27.43 11.21
CA SER A 254 -22.90 26.36 10.28
C SER A 254 -21.80 25.33 10.03
N LEU A 255 -20.58 25.58 10.53
CA LEU A 255 -19.42 24.71 10.32
C LEU A 255 -19.44 23.48 11.24
N SER A 256 -19.67 22.28 10.68
CA SER A 256 -19.56 21.00 11.38
C SER A 256 -18.10 20.53 11.47
N SER A 257 -17.27 21.22 12.24
CA SER A 257 -15.90 20.78 12.52
C SER A 257 -15.85 19.89 13.77
N SER A 258 -14.88 18.96 13.84
CA SER A 258 -14.66 18.09 15.02
C SER A 258 -14.36 18.86 16.32
N LEU A 259 -14.04 20.16 16.23
CA LEU A 259 -13.82 21.04 17.39
C LEU A 259 -15.14 21.46 18.06
N ALA A 260 -16.25 21.48 17.30
CA ALA A 260 -17.57 21.91 17.78
C ALA A 260 -18.18 20.99 18.85
N THR A 261 -17.64 19.77 19.05
CA THR A 261 -18.14 18.81 20.05
C THR A 261 -17.48 18.95 21.42
N HIS A 262 -16.37 19.67 21.54
CA HIS A 262 -15.58 19.74 22.78
C HIS A 262 -15.49 21.14 23.39
N GLU A 263 -15.59 22.21 22.59
CA GLU A 263 -15.45 23.58 23.07
C GLU A 263 -16.39 24.53 22.30
N LEU A 264 -16.79 25.63 22.94
CA LEU A 264 -17.43 26.76 22.25
C LEU A 264 -16.43 27.39 21.27
N TYR A 265 -16.83 27.50 20.01
CA TYR A 265 -15.99 27.99 18.92
C TYR A 265 -16.79 28.90 17.99
N GLY A 266 -16.12 29.87 17.37
CA GLY A 266 -16.70 30.69 16.31
C GLY A 266 -17.81 31.60 16.83
N GLY A 267 -18.93 31.65 16.12
CA GLY A 267 -20.09 32.49 16.49
C GLY A 267 -20.62 32.24 17.89
N ALA A 268 -20.67 30.98 18.33
CA ALA A 268 -21.14 30.61 19.65
C ALA A 268 -20.23 31.17 20.76
N ARG A 269 -18.92 31.18 20.52
CA ARG A 269 -17.93 31.74 21.46
C ARG A 269 -18.03 33.27 21.52
N ILE A 270 -18.23 33.94 20.38
CA ILE A 270 -18.46 35.38 20.33
C ILE A 270 -19.72 35.76 21.11
N ASN A 271 -20.82 35.02 20.93
CA ASN A 271 -22.04 35.25 21.69
C ASN A 271 -21.83 35.06 23.20
N PHE A 272 -21.07 34.04 23.61
CA PHE A 272 -20.68 33.83 25.01
C PHE A 272 -19.90 35.02 25.57
N ILE A 273 -18.96 35.59 24.80
CA ILE A 273 -18.20 36.78 25.23
C ILE A 273 -19.15 37.97 25.48
N PHE A 274 -20.11 38.21 24.59
CA PHE A 274 -21.06 39.31 24.77
C PHE A 274 -21.99 39.10 25.97
N GLN A 275 -22.59 37.92 26.11
CA GLN A 275 -23.65 37.68 27.08
C GLN A 275 -23.14 37.29 28.47
N GLU A 276 -22.14 36.42 28.55
CA GLU A 276 -21.70 35.85 29.82
C GLU A 276 -20.50 36.58 30.42
N ILE A 277 -19.64 37.18 29.59
CA ILE A 277 -18.46 37.92 30.05
C ILE A 277 -18.78 39.42 30.14
N PHE A 278 -19.12 40.06 29.02
CA PHE A 278 -19.28 41.50 28.96
C PHE A 278 -20.53 41.98 29.71
N ALA A 279 -21.70 41.40 29.44
CA ALA A 279 -22.92 41.82 30.14
C ALA A 279 -22.85 41.57 31.65
N ARG A 280 -22.19 40.49 32.09
CA ARG A 280 -21.94 40.24 33.51
C ARG A 280 -20.99 41.26 34.13
N CYS A 281 -19.92 41.63 33.44
CA CYS A 281 -19.00 42.68 33.89
C CYS A 281 -19.72 44.02 34.06
N LEU A 282 -20.64 44.36 33.15
CA LEU A 282 -21.48 45.55 33.24
C LEU A 282 -22.50 45.47 34.40
N ALA A 283 -23.10 44.31 34.64
CA ALA A 283 -24.05 44.11 35.72
C ALA A 283 -23.38 44.17 37.12
N ASP A 284 -22.17 43.64 37.23
CA ASP A 284 -21.38 43.67 38.46
C ASP A 284 -20.73 45.05 38.71
N ALA A 285 -20.69 45.92 37.70
CA ALA A 285 -20.15 47.27 37.83
C ALA A 285 -21.08 48.13 38.72
N ASN A 286 -20.68 48.33 39.98
CA ASN A 286 -21.43 49.18 40.90
C ASN A 286 -21.47 50.64 40.39
N PRO A 287 -22.67 51.19 40.10
CA PRO A 287 -22.84 52.52 39.52
C PRO A 287 -22.48 53.66 40.48
N LEU A 288 -22.43 53.39 41.78
CA LEU A 288 -22.09 54.35 42.83
C LEU A 288 -20.67 54.15 43.38
N ALA A 289 -19.93 53.15 42.88
CA ALA A 289 -18.57 52.92 43.34
C ALA A 289 -17.66 54.11 43.00
N GLY A 290 -16.88 54.54 44.00
CA GLY A 290 -16.01 55.71 43.89
C GLY A 290 -16.73 57.07 43.95
N LEU A 291 -18.03 57.09 44.28
CA LEU A 291 -18.79 58.32 44.59
C LEU A 291 -19.06 58.39 46.08
N THR A 292 -18.14 58.97 46.85
CA THR A 292 -18.40 59.23 48.27
C THR A 292 -19.32 60.45 48.42
N ILE A 293 -20.05 60.51 49.54
CA ILE A 293 -20.92 61.66 49.84
C ILE A 293 -20.10 62.96 49.86
N ASP A 294 -18.85 62.91 50.32
CA ASP A 294 -17.95 64.06 50.36
C ASP A 294 -17.47 64.47 48.97
N ASP A 295 -17.20 63.53 48.06
CA ASP A 295 -16.89 63.83 46.65
C ASP A 295 -18.05 64.53 45.96
N VAL A 296 -19.29 64.05 46.20
CA VAL A 296 -20.51 64.64 45.64
C VAL A 296 -20.69 66.06 46.17
N LYS A 297 -20.60 66.26 47.49
CA LYS A 297 -20.70 67.59 48.12
C LYS A 297 -19.62 68.54 47.61
N THR A 298 -18.39 68.06 47.48
CA THR A 298 -17.25 68.85 46.98
C THR A 298 -17.48 69.24 45.52
N THR A 299 -17.96 68.32 44.69
CA THR A 299 -18.29 68.58 43.28
C THR A 299 -19.40 69.62 43.13
N ILE A 300 -20.45 69.54 43.96
CA ILE A 300 -21.55 70.52 43.97
C ILE A 300 -21.03 71.92 44.37
N ARG A 301 -20.23 72.01 45.43
CA ARG A 301 -19.65 73.29 45.90
C ARG A 301 -18.73 73.90 44.85
N ASN A 302 -17.87 73.09 44.23
CA ASN A 302 -16.98 73.54 43.16
C ASN A 302 -17.75 73.98 41.90
N ALA A 303 -18.87 73.32 41.58
CA ALA A 303 -19.73 73.71 40.46
C ALA A 303 -20.53 74.99 40.73
N ALA A 304 -20.89 75.28 41.98
CA ALA A 304 -21.57 76.52 42.37
C ALA A 304 -20.62 77.75 42.37
N GLY A 305 -19.34 77.52 42.64
CA GLY A 305 -18.30 78.56 42.62
C GLY A 305 -18.51 79.62 43.70
N LEU A 306 -18.24 80.88 43.37
CA LEU A 306 -18.34 82.03 44.30
C LEU A 306 -19.77 82.41 44.68
N LYS A 307 -20.79 81.86 44.00
CA LYS A 307 -22.20 82.21 44.20
C LYS A 307 -22.86 81.19 45.14
N SER A 308 -23.59 81.67 46.14
CA SER A 308 -24.47 80.82 46.94
C SER A 308 -25.65 80.38 46.08
N ALA A 309 -25.60 79.16 45.56
CA ALA A 309 -26.64 78.63 44.71
C ALA A 309 -27.86 78.17 45.55
N LEU A 310 -29.06 78.63 45.19
CA LEU A 310 -30.33 78.18 45.78
C LEU A 310 -30.70 76.75 45.35
N PHE A 311 -30.14 76.28 44.23
CA PHE A 311 -30.36 74.96 43.65
C PHE A 311 -29.03 74.29 43.30
N VAL A 312 -29.02 72.95 43.20
CA VAL A 312 -27.82 72.18 42.82
C VAL A 312 -27.51 72.39 41.33
N PRO A 313 -26.27 72.76 40.95
CA PRO A 313 -25.91 72.96 39.55
C PRO A 313 -25.93 71.65 38.73
N GLU A 314 -26.57 71.65 37.56
CA GLU A 314 -26.67 70.49 36.65
C GLU A 314 -25.29 69.94 36.22
N ARG A 315 -24.32 70.83 35.99
CA ARG A 315 -22.94 70.47 35.64
C ARG A 315 -22.27 69.53 36.65
N SER A 316 -22.68 69.57 37.92
CA SER A 316 -22.16 68.65 38.95
C SER A 316 -22.60 67.21 38.69
N PHE A 317 -23.84 66.99 38.26
CA PHE A 317 -24.34 65.68 37.86
C PHE A 317 -23.64 65.20 36.59
N GLU A 318 -23.50 66.06 35.58
CA GLU A 318 -22.81 65.69 34.33
C GLU A 318 -21.37 65.22 34.56
N LEU A 319 -20.62 65.88 35.45
CA LEU A 319 -19.24 65.51 35.78
C LEU A 319 -19.17 64.14 36.45
N LEU A 320 -20.06 63.87 37.40
CA LEU A 320 -20.10 62.60 38.12
C LEU A 320 -20.58 61.46 37.20
N ALA A 321 -21.57 61.73 36.34
CA ALA A 321 -22.05 60.78 35.34
C ALA A 321 -20.96 60.44 34.32
N LYS A 322 -20.24 61.44 33.78
CA LYS A 322 -19.10 61.22 32.87
C LYS A 322 -18.00 60.37 33.51
N ARG A 323 -17.71 60.59 34.79
CA ARG A 323 -16.73 59.78 35.55
C ARG A 323 -17.17 58.31 35.66
N GLN A 324 -18.48 58.04 35.85
CA GLN A 324 -18.98 56.67 35.87
C GLN A 324 -19.01 56.03 34.48
N ILE A 325 -19.40 56.78 33.44
CA ILE A 325 -19.36 56.30 32.04
C ILE A 325 -17.93 55.94 31.62
N ALA A 326 -16.93 56.75 31.98
CA ALA A 326 -15.52 56.48 31.67
C ALA A 326 -15.02 55.14 32.22
N ARG A 327 -15.62 54.62 33.32
CA ARG A 327 -15.26 53.30 33.86
C ARG A 327 -15.71 52.15 32.98
N LEU A 328 -16.67 52.36 32.08
CA LEU A 328 -17.18 51.35 31.15
C LEU A 328 -16.25 51.16 29.93
N GLU A 329 -15.33 52.08 29.70
CA GLU A 329 -14.39 52.03 28.58
C GLU A 329 -13.50 50.79 28.64
N GLN A 330 -12.88 50.52 29.80
CA GLN A 330 -11.92 49.44 29.95
C GLN A 330 -12.55 48.04 29.78
N PRO A 331 -13.72 47.71 30.38
CA PRO A 331 -14.44 46.47 30.07
C PRO A 331 -14.86 46.34 28.60
N SER A 332 -15.20 47.46 27.95
CA SER A 332 -15.59 47.46 26.54
C SER A 332 -14.39 47.14 25.64
N LEU A 333 -13.22 47.71 25.93
CA LEU A 333 -11.98 47.40 25.22
C LEU A 333 -11.59 45.92 25.41
N GLN A 334 -11.69 45.39 26.62
CA GLN A 334 -11.42 43.97 26.87
C GLN A 334 -12.36 43.04 26.11
N CYS A 335 -13.64 43.41 25.98
CA CYS A 335 -14.59 42.65 25.16
C CYS A 335 -14.16 42.61 23.69
N VAL A 336 -13.71 43.75 23.15
CA VAL A 336 -13.18 43.84 21.78
C VAL A 336 -11.94 42.97 21.60
N ASP A 337 -11.00 43.01 22.55
CA ASP A 337 -9.78 42.18 22.51
C ASP A 337 -10.11 40.68 22.49
N LEU A 338 -11.03 40.24 23.35
CA LEU A 338 -11.46 38.83 23.40
C LEU A 338 -12.13 38.37 22.10
N ILE A 339 -12.90 39.24 21.45
CA ILE A 339 -13.51 38.94 20.15
C ILE A 339 -12.44 38.89 19.06
N TYR A 340 -11.49 39.81 19.09
CA TYR A 340 -10.36 39.81 18.15
C TYR A 340 -9.53 38.52 18.24
N ASP A 341 -9.26 38.05 19.46
CA ASP A 341 -8.56 36.79 19.70
C ASP A 341 -9.34 35.59 19.13
N GLU A 342 -10.67 35.56 19.32
CA GLU A 342 -11.50 34.48 18.77
C GLU A 342 -11.56 34.53 17.24
N LEU A 343 -11.69 35.71 16.62
CA LEU A 343 -11.65 35.85 15.17
C LEU A 343 -10.29 35.40 14.60
N THR A 344 -9.20 35.73 15.28
CA THR A 344 -7.84 35.27 14.93
C THR A 344 -7.70 33.75 15.09
N ARG A 345 -8.31 33.18 16.13
CA ARG A 345 -8.37 31.74 16.35
C ARG A 345 -9.08 31.03 15.19
N ILE A 346 -10.22 31.57 14.71
CA ILE A 346 -10.95 31.00 13.57
C ILE A 346 -10.04 30.92 12.34
N VAL A 347 -9.32 32.00 12.01
CA VAL A 347 -8.39 32.04 10.87
C VAL A 347 -7.31 30.97 10.97
N SER A 348 -6.80 30.72 12.18
CA SER A 348 -5.74 29.74 12.40
C SER A 348 -6.19 28.27 12.26
N VAL A 349 -7.48 28.03 12.52
CA VAL A 349 -8.09 26.69 12.56
C VAL A 349 -8.61 26.26 11.19
N ILE A 350 -8.97 27.19 10.31
CA ILE A 350 -9.39 26.87 8.94
C ILE A 350 -8.21 26.23 8.21
N ASP A 351 -8.32 24.92 7.98
CA ASP A 351 -7.37 24.13 7.24
C ASP A 351 -8.12 23.13 6.35
N PHE A 352 -7.77 23.13 5.07
CA PHE A 352 -8.30 22.19 4.10
C PHE A 352 -7.18 21.74 3.15
N PRO A 353 -7.27 20.53 2.56
CA PRO A 353 -6.17 19.94 1.79
C PRO A 353 -5.62 20.87 0.72
N GLU A 354 -6.48 21.64 0.04
CA GLU A 354 -6.05 22.55 -1.01
C GLU A 354 -5.21 23.73 -0.50
N LEU A 355 -5.46 24.22 0.72
CA LEU A 355 -4.69 25.29 1.36
C LEU A 355 -3.36 24.76 1.94
N ALA A 356 -3.38 23.54 2.50
CA ALA A 356 -2.20 22.86 3.01
C ALA A 356 -1.12 22.63 1.93
N ARG A 357 -1.55 22.39 0.68
CA ARG A 357 -0.65 22.24 -0.48
C ARG A 357 0.17 23.51 -0.79
N TYR A 358 -0.33 24.69 -0.45
CA TYR A 358 0.30 25.95 -0.80
C TYR A 358 0.69 26.75 0.45
N ALA A 359 1.74 26.31 1.14
CA ALA A 359 2.21 26.94 2.38
C ALA A 359 2.46 28.47 2.27
N SER A 360 3.00 28.93 1.14
CA SER A 360 3.21 30.37 0.89
C SER A 360 1.89 31.13 0.73
N LEU A 361 0.90 30.53 0.05
CA LEU A 361 -0.43 31.11 -0.10
C LEU A 361 -1.14 31.15 1.26
N ARG A 362 -1.10 30.06 2.03
CA ARG A 362 -1.65 30.01 3.40
C ARG A 362 -1.09 31.11 4.26
N ARG A 363 0.25 31.26 4.31
CA ARG A 363 0.90 32.33 5.07
C ARG A 363 0.41 33.71 4.61
N ARG A 364 0.32 33.93 3.29
CA ARG A 364 -0.13 35.21 2.75
C ARG A 364 -1.59 35.51 3.05
N ILE A 365 -2.48 34.52 3.00
CA ILE A 365 -3.89 34.67 3.37
C ILE A 365 -3.99 35.06 4.85
N VAL A 366 -3.31 34.33 5.75
CA VAL A 366 -3.31 34.65 7.18
C VAL A 366 -2.81 36.07 7.42
N THR A 367 -1.66 36.46 6.85
CA THR A 367 -1.10 37.82 6.99
C THR A 367 -1.98 38.94 6.40
N VAL A 368 -2.92 38.63 5.49
CA VAL A 368 -3.86 39.63 4.97
C VAL A 368 -5.07 39.78 5.90
N VAL A 369 -5.42 38.74 6.64
CA VAL A 369 -6.60 38.72 7.52
C VAL A 369 -6.25 39.17 8.95
N THR A 370 -5.04 38.85 9.44
CA THR A 370 -4.49 39.28 10.74
C THR A 370 -3.61 40.52 10.58
#